data_AF-A0A292Z552-F1
#
_entry.id   AF-A0A292Z552-F1
#
_cell.length_a   1.000
_cell.length_b   1.000
_cell.length_c   1.000
_cell.angle_alpha   90.00
_cell.angle_beta   90.00
_cell.angle_gamma   90.00
#
_symmetry.space_group_name_H-M   'P 1'
#
loop_
_entity.id
_entity.type
_entity.pdbx_description
1 polymer ?
#
loop_
_entity_poly.entity_id
_entity_poly.type
_entity_poly.pdbx_seq_one_letter_code
_entity_poly.pdbx_strand_id
1 'polypeptide(L)'
;MIRICERCYGYVADHDAHLELAHIDRVLPDGTVLWNHTHVHNLPCAPAGSGHSPIDVPDRGDWDDRRRGLSPAASAHIARRAGVRISPRA
;
A
#
# COMPACT_ATOMS: atom_id res chain seq x y z
N MET A 1 -15.35 0.99 -3.87
CA MET A 1 -14.12 0.41 -3.28
C MET A 1 -13.00 1.42 -3.47
N ILE A 2 -12.20 1.70 -2.44
CA ILE A 2 -11.08 2.64 -2.56
C ILE A 2 -9.86 1.86 -3.04
N ARG A 3 -9.33 2.20 -4.22
CA ARG A 3 -8.07 1.64 -4.71
C ARG A 3 -6.94 2.59 -4.34
N ILE A 4 -5.90 2.04 -3.72
CA ILE A 4 -4.72 2.79 -3.30
C ILE A 4 -3.52 2.18 -4.01
N CYS A 5 -2.67 3.03 -4.57
CA CYS A 5 -1.44 2.60 -5.19
C CYS A 5 -0.45 2.13 -4.12
N GLU A 6 0.07 0.91 -4.21
CA GLU A 6 1.01 0.38 -3.20
C GLU A 6 2.38 1.10 -3.19
N ARG A 7 2.73 1.80 -4.28
CA ARG A 7 3.99 2.54 -4.42
C ARG A 7 3.94 3.95 -3.85
N CYS A 8 2.95 4.75 -4.28
CA CYS A 8 2.85 6.15 -3.86
C CYS A 8 1.80 6.41 -2.77
N TYR A 9 1.03 5.39 -2.39
CA TYR A 9 -0.11 5.48 -1.47
C TYR A 9 -1.16 6.52 -1.91
N GLY A 10 -1.17 6.88 -3.20
CA GLY A 10 -2.19 7.74 -3.79
C GLY A 10 -3.43 6.97 -4.16
N TYR A 11 -4.56 7.67 -4.29
CA TYR A 11 -5.79 7.11 -4.85
C TYR A 11 -5.58 6.73 -6.33
N VAL A 12 -6.14 5.60 -6.75
CA VAL A 12 -6.20 5.16 -8.16
C VAL A 12 -7.63 5.36 -8.67
N ALA A 13 -7.83 6.36 -9.51
CA ALA A 13 -9.13 6.68 -10.11
C ALA A 13 -9.53 5.64 -11.15
N ASP A 14 -10.84 5.56 -11.47
CA ASP A 14 -11.36 4.56 -12.42
C ASP A 14 -10.80 4.71 -13.83
N HIS A 15 -10.37 5.92 -14.18
CA HIS A 15 -9.80 6.26 -15.47
C HIS A 15 -8.26 6.17 -15.50
N ASP A 16 -7.60 5.90 -14.36
CA ASP A 16 -6.15 5.81 -14.32
C ASP A 16 -5.67 4.48 -14.92
N ALA A 17 -4.68 4.54 -15.81
CA ALA A 17 -4.00 3.35 -16.28
C ALA A 17 -3.18 2.74 -15.13
N HIS A 18 -3.53 1.53 -14.73
CA HIS A 18 -2.90 0.82 -13.62
C HIS A 18 -2.83 -0.68 -13.86
N LEU A 19 -2.00 -1.34 -13.07
CA LEU A 19 -1.95 -2.78 -12.93
C LEU A 19 -2.56 -3.18 -11.58
N GLU A 20 -3.28 -4.30 -11.58
CA GLU A 20 -3.71 -4.98 -10.37
C GLU A 20 -2.75 -6.14 -10.10
N LEU A 21 -2.26 -6.24 -8.87
CA LEU A 21 -1.30 -7.26 -8.45
C LEU A 21 -1.91 -8.13 -7.37
N ALA A 22 -1.75 -9.45 -7.51
CA ALA A 22 -2.14 -10.41 -6.49
C ALA A 22 -0.94 -10.77 -5.61
N HIS A 23 -1.07 -10.50 -4.32
CA HIS A 23 -0.10 -10.86 -3.29
C HIS A 23 -0.67 -12.00 -2.46
N ILE A 24 0.20 -12.92 -2.02
CA ILE A 24 -0.17 -13.90 -1.01
C ILE A 24 -0.29 -13.14 0.32
N ASP A 25 -1.50 -13.10 0.90
CA ASP A 25 -1.71 -12.58 2.25
C ASP A 25 -1.26 -13.62 3.28
N ARG A 26 -1.85 -14.83 3.20
CA ARG A 26 -1.48 -15.96 4.03
C ARG A 26 -1.90 -17.28 3.43
N VAL A 27 -1.23 -18.35 3.86
CA VAL A 27 -1.65 -19.73 3.63
C VAL A 27 -2.36 -20.24 4.89
N LEU A 28 -3.54 -20.82 4.73
CA LEU A 28 -4.31 -21.43 5.80
C LEU A 28 -3.82 -22.86 6.10
N PRO A 29 -4.15 -23.44 7.27
CA PRO A 29 -3.69 -24.79 7.64
C PRO A 29 -4.12 -25.91 6.69
N ASP A 30 -5.20 -25.71 5.93
CA ASP A 30 -5.70 -26.64 4.91
C ASP A 30 -4.98 -26.49 3.56
N GLY A 31 -4.01 -25.58 3.46
CA GLY A 31 -3.28 -25.27 2.23
C GLY A 31 -3.96 -24.22 1.35
N THR A 32 -5.12 -23.69 1.73
CA THR A 32 -5.79 -22.62 0.99
C THR A 32 -4.96 -21.33 1.05
N VAL A 33 -4.73 -20.70 -0.10
CA VAL A 33 -4.03 -19.40 -0.20
C VAL A 33 -5.05 -18.28 -0.21
N LEU A 34 -4.96 -17.39 0.78
CA LEU A 34 -5.68 -16.11 0.76
C LEU A 34 -4.84 -15.10 -0.01
N TRP A 35 -5.49 -14.48 -1.00
CA TRP A 35 -4.88 -13.48 -1.87
C TRP A 35 -5.34 -12.07 -1.46
N ASN A 36 -4.42 -11.13 -1.52
CA ASN A 36 -4.69 -9.71 -1.39
C ASN A 36 -4.37 -9.01 -2.71
N HIS A 37 -5.21 -8.07 -3.12
CA HIS A 37 -5.08 -7.38 -4.39
C HIS A 37 -4.65 -5.94 -4.15
N THR A 38 -3.55 -5.53 -4.74
CA THR A 38 -3.03 -4.16 -4.71
C THR A 38 -3.04 -3.56 -6.11
N HIS A 39 -2.83 -2.25 -6.20
CA HIS A 39 -2.88 -1.52 -7.46
C HIS A 39 -1.60 -0.70 -7.64
N VAL A 40 -1.12 -0.57 -8.87
CA VAL A 40 0.07 0.25 -9.21
C VAL A 40 -0.24 1.10 -10.43
N HIS A 41 -0.09 2.43 -10.31
CA HIS A 41 -0.18 3.30 -11.48
C HIS A 41 0.92 2.96 -12.50
N ASN A 42 0.56 2.88 -13.78
CA ASN A 42 1.55 2.68 -14.84
C ASN A 42 2.47 3.90 -14.93
N LEU A 43 1.90 5.09 -14.77
CA LEU A 43 2.60 6.37 -14.64
C LEU A 43 1.92 7.19 -13.54
N PRO A 44 2.66 7.87 -12.65
CA PRO A 44 4.11 8.01 -12.63
C PRO A 44 4.83 6.88 -11.88
N CYS A 45 4.10 5.93 -11.29
CA CYS A 45 4.67 4.95 -10.35
C CYS A 45 5.47 3.84 -11.01
N ALA A 46 5.56 3.80 -12.34
CA ALA A 46 6.17 2.74 -13.13
C ALA A 46 5.46 1.37 -12.95
N PRO A 47 5.23 0.62 -14.04
CA PRO A 47 4.52 -0.64 -13.97
C PRO A 47 5.21 -1.66 -13.06
N ALA A 48 4.46 -2.67 -12.62
CA ALA A 48 5.03 -3.78 -11.88
C ALA A 48 6.10 -4.50 -12.71
N GLY A 49 7.14 -5.02 -12.04
CA GLY A 49 8.26 -5.70 -12.69
C GLY A 49 9.35 -4.79 -13.25
N SER A 50 9.16 -3.46 -13.27
CA SER A 50 10.20 -2.50 -13.74
C SER A 50 11.24 -2.13 -12.67
N GLY A 51 11.25 -2.78 -11.51
CA GLY A 51 12.07 -2.41 -10.36
C GLY A 51 11.51 -1.22 -9.57
N HIS A 52 12.39 -0.46 -8.92
CA HIS A 52 12.03 0.71 -8.12
C HIS A 52 11.61 1.89 -8.99
N SER A 53 10.53 2.55 -8.61
CA SER A 53 10.09 3.79 -9.22
C SER A 53 10.86 4.97 -8.65
N PRO A 54 11.12 6.04 -9.43
CA PRO A 54 11.64 7.29 -8.88
C PRO A 54 10.75 7.92 -7.81
N ILE A 55 9.45 7.59 -7.79
CA ILE A 55 8.50 8.05 -6.77
C ILE A 55 8.36 7.09 -5.58
N ASP A 56 9.01 5.93 -5.63
CA ASP A 56 9.00 5.00 -4.49
C ASP A 56 9.76 5.64 -3.34
N VAL A 57 9.06 5.85 -2.23
CA VAL A 57 9.66 6.28 -0.97
C VAL A 57 9.67 5.07 -0.04
N PRO A 58 10.85 4.49 0.27
CA PRO A 58 10.94 3.29 1.11
C PRO A 58 10.23 3.44 2.45
N ASP A 59 9.51 2.39 2.87
CA ASP A 59 8.96 2.33 4.24
C ASP A 59 10.08 2.07 5.24
N ARG A 60 10.44 3.07 6.04
CA ARG A 60 11.41 2.92 7.14
C ARG A 60 10.74 2.68 8.49
N GLY A 61 9.40 2.59 8.53
CA GLY A 61 8.61 2.49 9.78
C GLY A 61 8.31 3.84 10.44
N ASP A 62 9.04 4.90 10.09
CA ASP A 62 8.81 6.26 10.55
C ASP A 62 7.83 7.03 9.67
N TRP A 63 7.21 8.07 10.25
CA TRP A 63 6.38 9.01 9.50
C TRP A 63 7.22 9.78 8.46
N ASP A 64 6.77 9.81 7.21
CA ASP A 64 7.37 10.57 6.11
C ASP A 64 6.25 11.26 5.31
N ASP A 65 6.25 12.60 5.30
CA ASP A 65 5.24 13.42 4.61
C ASP A 65 5.18 13.12 3.11
N ARG A 66 6.28 12.63 2.50
CA ARG A 66 6.33 12.28 1.08
C ARG A 66 5.51 11.03 0.76
N ARG A 67 5.24 10.16 1.75
CA ARG A 67 4.47 8.93 1.56
C ARG A 67 2.96 9.14 1.54
N ARG A 68 2.50 10.40 1.69
CA ARG A 68 1.09 10.82 1.73
C ARG A 68 0.31 10.08 2.84
N GLY A 69 -0.85 10.61 3.24
CA GLY A 69 -1.56 10.18 4.45
C GLY A 69 -2.06 8.72 4.50
N LEU A 70 -1.82 7.90 3.47
CA LEU A 70 -2.36 6.54 3.33
C LEU A 70 -1.31 5.44 3.47
N SER A 71 -0.04 5.76 3.74
CA SER A 71 0.96 4.72 4.05
C SER A 71 0.69 4.04 5.41
N PRO A 72 1.20 2.82 5.67
CA PRO A 72 1.07 2.18 6.98
C PRO A 72 1.64 3.03 8.13
N ALA A 73 2.82 3.62 7.93
CA ALA A 73 3.42 4.53 8.91
C ALA A 73 2.60 5.83 9.09
N ALA A 74 1.98 6.35 8.02
CA ALA A 74 1.01 7.45 8.09
C ALA A 74 -0.19 7.10 8.95
N SER A 75 -0.80 5.95 8.69
CA SER A 75 -1.97 5.45 9.40
C SER A 75 -1.67 5.27 10.89
N ALA A 76 -0.50 4.71 11.21
CA ALA A 76 -0.02 4.57 12.58
C ALA A 76 0.23 5.94 13.24
N HIS A 77 0.83 6.90 12.54
CA HIS A 77 1.03 8.26 13.04
C HIS A 77 -0.29 8.98 13.33
N ILE A 78 -1.23 8.96 12.38
CA ILE A 78 -2.57 9.56 12.53
C ILE A 78 -3.31 8.95 13.71
N ALA A 79 -3.30 7.62 13.83
CA ALA A 79 -4.00 6.96 14.92
C ALA A 79 -3.39 7.25 16.30
N ARG A 80 -2.05 7.29 16.40
CA ARG A 80 -1.38 7.78 17.62
C ARG A 80 -1.82 9.20 17.98
N ARG A 81 -1.93 10.10 17.00
CA ARG A 81 -2.40 11.48 17.19
C ARG A 81 -3.88 11.57 17.57
N ALA A 82 -4.71 10.72 16.99
CA ALA A 82 -6.14 10.66 17.27
C ALA A 82 -6.47 9.96 18.61
N GLY A 83 -5.47 9.49 19.36
CA GLY A 83 -5.67 8.71 20.59
C GLY A 83 -6.21 7.29 20.34
N VAL A 84 -6.25 6.84 19.08
CA VAL A 84 -6.68 5.49 18.70
C VAL A 84 -5.47 4.56 18.80
N ARG A 85 -5.47 3.67 19.79
CA ARG A 85 -4.49 2.57 19.84
C ARG A 85 -4.83 1.58 18.74
N ILE A 86 -4.12 1.65 17.61
CA ILE A 86 -4.10 0.52 16.67
C ILE A 86 -3.23 -0.55 17.35
N SER A 87 -3.86 -1.56 17.96
CA SER A 87 -3.13 -2.76 18.36
C SER A 87 -2.52 -3.38 17.11
N PRO A 88 -1.23 -3.77 17.14
CA PRO A 88 -0.70 -4.60 16.07
C PRO A 88 -1.53 -5.88 16.03
N ARG A 89 -2.08 -6.22 14.86
CA ARG A 89 -2.68 -7.54 14.68
C ARG A 89 -1.54 -8.56 14.78
N ALA A 90 -1.67 -9.45 15.77
CA ALA A 90 -0.77 -10.57 16.04
C ALA A 90 -0.78 -11.59 14.89
#